data_AF-A0A845YW23-F1
#
_entry.id   AF-A0A845YW23-F1
#
_cell.length_a   1.000
_cell.length_b   1.000
_cell.length_c   1.000
_cell.angle_alpha   90.00
_cell.angle_beta   90.00
_cell.angle_gamma   90.00
#
_symmetry.space_group_name_H-M   'P 1'
#
loop_
_entity.id
_entity.type
_entity.pdbx_description
1 polymer ?
#
loop_
_entity_poly.entity_id
_entity_poly.type
_entity_poly.pdbx_seq_one_letter_code
_entity_poly.pdbx_strand_id
1 'polypeptide(L)' 'MAAKDKFHAVVRIALEKEEWQITDDPLLLEVGGTKFEIDLGAEQLLAAERGEEKIAVEIKTFLSDSPLTDYRKIVV' A
#
# COMPACT_ATOMS: atom_id res chain seq x y z
N MET A 1 -18.23 5.92 -1.96
CA MET A 1 -16.83 5.56 -2.24
C MET A 1 -15.94 6.56 -1.53
N ALA A 2 -15.10 6.09 -0.61
CA ALA A 2 -14.27 6.96 0.21
C ALA A 2 -13.13 7.56 -0.65
N ALA A 3 -12.57 8.70 -0.23
CA ALA A 3 -11.40 9.28 -0.92
C ALA A 3 -10.21 8.31 -0.99
N LYS A 4 -10.12 7.40 0.00
CA LYS A 4 -9.13 6.32 0.10
C LYS A 4 -9.16 5.37 -1.11
N ASP A 5 -10.35 4.98 -1.55
CA ASP A 5 -10.55 4.09 -2.71
C ASP A 5 -10.05 4.72 -4.02
N LYS A 6 -10.01 6.06 -4.10
CA LYS A 6 -9.55 6.76 -5.31
C LYS A 6 -8.05 6.68 -5.49
N PHE A 7 -7.28 6.88 -4.43
CA PHE A 7 -5.82 6.85 -4.51
C PHE A 7 -5.30 5.43 -4.71
N HIS A 8 -5.98 4.44 -4.12
CA HIS A 8 -5.71 3.04 -4.40
C HIS A 8 -5.77 2.72 -5.89
N ALA A 9 -6.90 3.06 -6.52
CA ALA A 9 -7.10 2.84 -7.95
C ALA A 9 -6.06 3.59 -8.81
N VAL A 10 -5.71 4.82 -8.44
CA VAL A 10 -4.70 5.60 -9.17
C VAL A 10 -3.32 4.95 -9.11
N VAL A 11 -2.87 4.51 -7.93
CA VAL A 11 -1.56 3.86 -7.77
C VAL A 11 -1.53 2.54 -8.53
N ARG A 12 -2.58 1.73 -8.40
CA ARG A 12 -2.69 0.48 -9.14
C ARG A 12 -2.60 0.68 -10.65
N ILE A 13 -3.38 1.63 -11.19
CA ILE A 13 -3.34 1.96 -12.64
C ILE A 13 -1.95 2.47 -13.05
N ALA A 14 -1.27 3.24 -12.20
CA ALA A 14 0.07 3.72 -12.50
C ALA A 14 1.08 2.56 -12.56
N LEU A 15 1.02 1.62 -11.63
CA LEU A 15 1.85 0.40 -11.65
C LEU A 15 1.59 -0.42 -12.92
N GLU A 16 0.33 -0.72 -13.24
CA GLU A 16 -0.05 -1.47 -14.44
C GLU A 16 0.45 -0.79 -15.73
N LYS A 17 0.44 0.56 -15.80
CA LYS A 17 0.97 1.33 -16.94
C LYS A 17 2.49 1.29 -17.07
N GLU A 18 3.20 1.11 -15.96
CA GLU A 18 4.66 0.96 -15.89
C GLU A 18 5.10 -0.51 -16.02
N GLU A 19 4.21 -1.35 -16.56
CA GLU A 19 4.41 -2.78 -16.82
C GLU A 19 4.63 -3.61 -15.55
N TRP A 20 4.18 -3.13 -14.40
CA TRP A 20 4.10 -3.93 -13.19
C TRP A 20 2.85 -4.79 -13.21
N GLN A 21 3.04 -6.08 -12.96
CA GLN A 21 1.96 -7.03 -12.75
C GLN A 21 1.59 -7.03 -11.27
N ILE A 22 0.37 -6.63 -10.94
CA ILE A 22 -0.17 -6.77 -9.58
C ILE A 22 -0.35 -8.25 -9.27
N THR A 23 0.29 -8.74 -8.20
CA THR A 23 0.19 -10.14 -7.77
C THR A 23 -0.83 -10.30 -6.64
N ASP A 24 -0.91 -9.30 -5.74
CA ASP A 24 -1.79 -9.34 -4.58
C ASP A 24 -2.34 -7.94 -4.25
N ASP A 25 -3.66 -7.86 -4.03
CA ASP A 25 -4.40 -6.65 -3.66
C ASP A 25 -5.61 -7.05 -2.79
N PRO A 26 -5.47 -7.08 -1.44
CA PRO A 26 -4.29 -6.73 -0.67
C PRO A 26 -3.27 -7.87 -0.55
N LEU A 27 -1.99 -7.51 -0.38
CA LEU A 27 -0.92 -8.42 0.03
C LEU A 27 -1.09 -8.80 1.51
N LEU A 28 -1.24 -10.09 1.79
CA LEU A 28 -1.33 -10.65 3.14
C LEU A 28 0.04 -11.23 3.57
N LEU A 29 0.61 -10.70 4.64
CA LEU A 29 1.89 -11.17 5.19
C LEU A 29 1.66 -11.95 6.48
N GLU A 30 2.12 -13.20 6.51
CA GLU A 30 2.18 -14.03 7.72
C GLU A 30 3.66 -14.28 8.06
N VAL A 31 4.10 -13.83 9.25
CA VAL A 31 5.48 -14.05 9.71
C VAL A 31 5.43 -14.63 11.12
N GLY A 32 6.03 -15.80 11.31
CA GLY A 32 6.16 -16.43 12.63
C GLY A 32 4.85 -16.92 13.26
N GLY A 33 3.81 -17.17 12.46
CA GLY A 33 2.48 -17.59 12.95
C GLY A 33 1.59 -16.44 13.43
N THR A 34 2.09 -15.20 13.36
CA THR A 34 1.32 -13.99 13.56
C THR A 34 0.98 -13.42 12.18
N LYS A 35 -0.31 -13.22 11.90
CA LYS A 35 -0.72 -12.36 10.80
C LYS A 35 -0.16 -10.98 11.12
N PHE A 36 0.75 -10.48 10.29
CA PHE A 36 1.11 -9.07 10.34
C PHE A 36 -0.11 -8.30 9.85
N GLU A 37 -1.04 -8.01 10.74
CA GLU A 37 -1.78 -6.76 10.64
C GLU A 37 -0.69 -5.70 10.67
N ILE A 38 -0.42 -5.07 9.53
CA ILE A 38 0.54 -3.95 9.45
C ILE A 38 -0.06 -2.82 10.28
N ASP A 39 0.18 -2.88 11.59
CA ASP A 39 -0.42 -2.03 12.59
C ASP A 39 0.36 -0.72 12.75
N LEU A 40 0.59 -0.05 11.63
CA LEU A 40 1.17 1.31 11.59
C LEU A 40 0.42 2.26 10.64
N GLY A 41 -0.74 1.87 10.11
CA GLY A 41 -1.58 2.74 9.29
C GLY A 41 -1.42 2.57 7.78
N ALA A 42 -0.89 1.42 7.35
CA ALA A 42 -1.02 0.94 5.98
C ALA A 42 -2.50 0.60 5.73
N GLU A 43 -3.23 1.52 5.11
CA GLU A 43 -4.67 1.31 4.87
C GLU A 43 -4.89 0.22 3.79
N GLN A 44 -3.97 0.10 2.82
CA GLN A 44 -3.99 -0.91 1.74
C GLN A 44 -2.54 -1.22 1.28
N LEU A 45 -2.14 -2.50 1.29
CA LEU A 45 -0.83 -2.98 0.83
C LEU A 45 -1.01 -3.76 -0.47
N LEU A 46 -0.25 -3.41 -1.52
CA LEU A 46 -0.22 -4.11 -2.80
C LEU A 46 1.07 -4.90 -2.96
N ALA A 47 1.03 -6.01 -3.68
CA ALA A 47 2.22 -6.64 -4.23
C ALA A 47 2.22 -6.50 -5.75
N ALA A 48 3.39 -6.20 -6.31
CA ALA A 48 3.56 -6.16 -7.74
C ALA A 48 4.94 -6.70 -8.16
N GLU A 49 5.03 -7.23 -9.37
CA GLU A 49 6.27 -7.73 -9.94
C GLU A 49 6.49 -7.25 -11.38
N ARG A 50 7.76 -7.12 -11.78
CA ARG A 50 8.18 -6.78 -13.13
C ARG A 50 9.50 -7.48 -13.45
N GLY A 51 9.43 -8.53 -14.26
CA GLY A 51 10.58 -9.40 -14.50
C GLY A 51 10.99 -10.13 -13.21
N GLU A 52 12.22 -9.90 -12.76
CA GLU A 52 12.75 -10.47 -11.50
C GLU A 52 12.52 -9.56 -10.28
N GLU A 53 12.05 -8.33 -10.51
CA GLU A 53 11.81 -7.35 -9.46
C GLU A 53 10.44 -7.58 -8.82
N LYS A 54 10.37 -7.60 -7.48
CA LYS A 54 9.13 -7.70 -6.71
C LYS A 54 9.10 -6.58 -5.67
N ILE A 55 7.95 -5.93 -5.54
CA ILE A 55 7.73 -4.82 -4.60
C ILE A 55 6.46 -5.06 -3.78
N ALA A 56 6.49 -4.58 -2.53
CA ALA A 56 5.30 -4.33 -1.74
C ALA A 56 5.08 -2.81 -1.67
N VAL A 57 3.86 -2.35 -1.93
CA VAL A 57 3.52 -0.93 -2.03
C VAL A 57 2.47 -0.60 -0.98
N GLU A 58 2.83 0.23 -0.01
CA GLU A 58 1.90 0.81 0.95
C GLU A 58 1.31 2.11 0.40
N ILE A 59 -0.02 2.18 0.32
CA ILE A 59 -0.71 3.37 -0.19
C ILE A 59 -1.27 4.16 0.99
N LYS A 60 -0.73 5.37 1.19
CA LYS A 60 -1.11 6.25 2.31
C LYS A 60 -1.71 7.56 1.83
N THR A 61 -2.90 7.86 2.34
CA THR A 61 -3.62 9.10 2.04
C THR A 61 -3.45 10.11 3.17
N PHE A 62 -2.78 11.23 2.91
CA PHE A 62 -2.59 12.34 3.85
C PHE A 62 -3.80 13.28 3.86
N LEU A 63 -4.97 12.76 4.27
CA LEU A 63 -6.23 13.49 4.21
C LEU A 63 -6.58 14.21 5.52
N SER A 64 -5.73 14.17 6.54
CA SER A 64 -6.00 14.86 7.81
C SER A 64 -5.68 16.36 7.74
N ASP A 65 -6.29 17.14 8.64
CA ASP A 65 -6.06 18.59 8.76
C ASP A 65 -4.62 18.95 9.17
N SER A 66 -3.82 17.96 9.60
CA SER A 66 -2.43 18.14 10.00
C SER A 66 -1.53 17.07 9.37
N PRO A 67 -0.82 17.39 8.27
CA PRO A 67 0.15 16.49 7.65
C PRO A 67 1.23 15.98 8.62
N LEU A 68 1.54 16.76 9.66
CA LEU A 68 2.51 16.39 10.70
C LEU A 68 2.02 15.23 11.58
N THR A 69 0.70 15.11 11.78
CA THR A 69 0.11 13.99 12.53
C THR A 69 0.14 12.71 11.69
N ASP A 70 -0.12 12.82 10.38
CA ASP A 70 -0.05 11.69 9.46
C ASP A 70 1.39 11.19 9.26
N TYR A 71 2.38 12.08 9.30
CA TYR A 71 3.80 11.76 9.18
C TYR A 71 4.33 10.93 10.36
N ARG A 72 3.85 11.16 11.59
CA ARG A 72 4.25 10.36 12.77
C ARG A 72 3.90 8.88 12.65
N LYS A 73 2.97 8.52 11.76
CA LYS A 73 2.60 7.14 11.43
C LYS A 73 3.47 6.53 10.32
N ILE A 74 4.45 7.27 9.76
CA ILE A 74 5.32 6.85 8.65
C ILE A 74 6.74 6.67 9.18
N VAL A 75 6.86 6.01 10.31
CA VAL A 75 8.17 5.54 10.79
C VAL A 75 8.16 4.04 10.61
N VAL A 76 8.86 3.61 9.56
CA VAL A 76 9.24 2.21 9.31
C VAL A 76 10.41 1.85 10.24
#